data_AF-A0A350J4D6-F1
#
_entry.id   AF-A0A350J4D6-F1
#
_cell.length_a   1.000
_cell.length_b   1.000
_cell.length_c   1.000
_cell.angle_alpha   90.00
_cell.angle_beta   90.00
_cell.angle_gamma   90.00
#
_symmetry.space_group_name_H-M   'P 1'
#
loop_
_entity.id
_entity.type
_entity.pdbx_description
1 polymer ?
#
loop_
_entity_poly.entity_id
_entity_poly.type
_entity_poly.pdbx_seq_one_letter_code
_entity_poly.pdbx_strand_id
1 'polypeptide(L)'
;MNYPDVPPPQNFDELADWLLTVDSQFSPSELQGAIVGALCGAMRLPGARWAQFGFAVMGSSEATIRQFSGLAEGALGGLAREQFELLSGEDMAFQPYLPDDDETIEQRTEGLSDWCRGFLGGFAEAQAYQQKNAPQNDAGEAILAPSLPEPVRESLSDLAAIAQATVEDDEYEEDDAELSDDPLELDSLLDEDGESLDFAPADAEAAERDYMEIIEYVRLAAMTVFSEYGWVEIIEQQQQKQQQQLPASEQSAPPGATQFFKSGNKTMH
;
A
#
# COMPACT_ATOMS: atom_id res chain seq x y z
N MET A 1 -27.24 11.53 7.28
CA MET A 1 -26.77 12.90 6.98
C MET A 1 -26.44 12.96 5.50
N ASN A 2 -26.67 14.09 4.83
CA ASN A 2 -26.12 14.31 3.50
C ASN A 2 -24.73 14.93 3.73
N TYR A 3 -23.67 14.31 3.22
CA TYR A 3 -22.28 14.75 3.41
C TYR A 3 -21.68 15.36 2.13
N PRO A 4 -22.31 16.37 1.48
CA PRO A 4 -21.66 17.00 0.34
C PRO A 4 -20.43 17.77 0.84
N ASP A 5 -19.29 17.53 0.19
CA ASP A 5 -18.04 18.28 0.28
C ASP A 5 -17.23 18.16 1.58
N VAL A 6 -17.21 17.00 2.24
CA VAL A 6 -16.15 16.74 3.24
C VAL A 6 -14.81 16.60 2.51
N PRO A 7 -13.81 17.45 2.79
CA PRO A 7 -12.50 17.32 2.16
C PRO A 7 -11.89 15.97 2.54
N PRO A 8 -11.12 15.34 1.62
CA PRO A 8 -10.42 14.13 1.97
C PRO A 8 -9.39 14.42 3.06
N PRO A 9 -9.13 13.46 3.97
CA PRO A 9 -8.09 13.61 4.96
C PRO A 9 -6.73 13.79 4.26
N GLN A 10 -5.99 14.83 4.65
CA GLN A 10 -4.73 15.24 4.01
C GLN A 10 -3.48 14.68 4.70
N ASN A 11 -3.62 14.14 5.92
CA ASN A 11 -2.52 13.66 6.75
C ASN A 11 -2.99 12.54 7.69
N PHE A 12 -2.07 12.05 8.52
CA PHE A 12 -2.30 10.97 9.48
C PHE A 12 -3.43 11.31 10.46
N ASP A 13 -3.38 12.47 11.11
CA ASP A 13 -4.37 12.90 12.12
C ASP A 13 -5.78 13.04 11.54
N GLU A 14 -5.91 13.68 10.39
CA GLU A 14 -7.22 13.85 9.75
C GLU A 14 -7.83 12.50 9.34
N LEU A 15 -6.99 11.54 8.93
CA LEU A 15 -7.43 10.19 8.63
C LEU A 15 -7.80 9.43 9.91
N ALA A 16 -7.07 9.62 11.01
CA ALA A 16 -7.39 9.07 12.32
C ALA A 16 -8.76 9.57 12.83
N ASP A 17 -9.01 10.88 12.78
CA ASP A 17 -10.30 11.48 13.14
C ASP A 17 -11.46 10.93 12.28
N TRP A 18 -11.20 10.70 11.00
CA TRP A 18 -12.17 10.10 10.11
C TRP A 18 -12.46 8.63 10.47
N LEU A 19 -11.42 7.84 10.78
CA LEU A 19 -11.54 6.44 11.19
C LEU A 19 -12.36 6.31 12.49
N LEU A 20 -12.12 7.20 13.46
CA LEU A 20 -12.92 7.30 14.69
C LEU A 20 -14.39 7.62 14.39
N THR A 21 -14.65 8.51 13.43
CA THR A 21 -16.02 8.88 13.03
C THR A 21 -16.82 7.68 12.51
N VAL A 22 -16.17 6.75 11.82
CA VAL A 22 -16.80 5.55 11.26
C VAL A 22 -16.69 4.31 12.16
N ASP A 23 -16.22 4.47 13.41
CA ASP A 23 -16.05 3.39 14.40
C ASP A 23 -15.16 2.25 13.87
N SER A 24 -14.05 2.61 13.22
CA SER A 24 -13.06 1.66 12.70
C SER A 24 -11.90 1.46 13.67
N GLN A 25 -11.39 0.24 13.71
CA GLN A 25 -10.17 -0.12 14.45
C GLN A 25 -8.91 -0.13 13.58
N PHE A 26 -9.05 0.14 12.27
CA PHE A 26 -7.91 0.27 11.35
C PHE A 26 -7.05 1.46 11.76
N SER A 27 -5.72 1.35 11.58
CA SER A 27 -4.83 2.49 11.69
C SER A 27 -4.85 3.35 10.41
N PRO A 28 -4.53 4.66 10.49
CA PRO A 28 -4.37 5.51 9.30
C PRO A 28 -3.33 4.94 8.33
N SER A 29 -2.24 4.40 8.88
CA SER A 29 -1.16 3.74 8.13
C SER A 29 -1.68 2.57 7.29
N GLU A 30 -2.42 1.64 7.91
CA GLU A 30 -2.95 0.47 7.22
C GLU A 30 -3.94 0.86 6.11
N LEU A 31 -4.85 1.81 6.38
CA LEU A 31 -5.84 2.24 5.38
C LEU A 31 -5.19 2.99 4.21
N GLN A 32 -4.26 3.92 4.47
CA GLN A 32 -3.55 4.63 3.40
C GLN A 32 -2.71 3.63 2.59
N GLY A 33 -2.02 2.70 3.27
CA GLY A 33 -1.33 1.58 2.64
C GLY A 33 -2.25 0.82 1.68
N ALA A 34 -3.44 0.40 2.11
CA ALA A 34 -4.38 -0.33 1.27
C ALA A 34 -4.84 0.44 0.02
N ILE A 35 -5.11 1.74 0.15
CA ILE A 35 -5.47 2.58 -1.00
C ILE A 35 -4.29 2.69 -1.97
N VAL A 36 -3.09 2.96 -1.45
CA VAL A 36 -1.87 3.08 -2.25
C VAL A 36 -1.54 1.76 -2.95
N GLY A 37 -1.60 0.63 -2.25
CA GLY A 37 -1.40 -0.71 -2.81
C GLY A 37 -2.37 -1.03 -3.95
N ALA A 38 -3.66 -0.67 -3.78
CA ALA A 38 -4.64 -0.82 -4.84
C ALA A 38 -4.34 0.06 -6.06
N LEU A 39 -3.90 1.31 -5.84
CA LEU A 39 -3.47 2.21 -6.92
C LEU A 39 -2.24 1.68 -7.67
N CYS A 40 -1.26 1.15 -6.93
CA CYS A 40 -0.06 0.51 -7.45
C CYS A 40 -0.39 -0.78 -8.22
N GLY A 41 -1.45 -1.49 -7.85
CA GLY A 41 -2.02 -2.60 -8.62
C GLY A 41 -2.89 -2.18 -9.83
N ALA A 42 -2.74 -0.94 -10.30
CA ALA A 42 -3.49 -0.33 -11.40
C ALA A 42 -5.02 -0.27 -11.20
N MET A 43 -5.52 -0.35 -9.95
CA MET A 43 -6.95 -0.20 -9.69
C MET A 43 -7.38 1.26 -9.83
N ARG A 44 -8.39 1.53 -10.66
CA ARG A 44 -8.96 2.88 -10.84
C ARG A 44 -10.47 2.83 -10.66
N LEU A 45 -10.95 3.38 -9.56
CA LEU A 45 -12.35 3.33 -9.15
C LEU A 45 -12.96 4.73 -9.09
N PRO A 46 -14.28 4.88 -9.36
CA PRO A 46 -15.01 6.07 -8.96
C PRO A 46 -15.12 6.16 -7.42
N GLY A 47 -15.34 7.36 -6.89
CA GLY A 47 -15.40 7.62 -5.43
C GLY A 47 -16.30 6.65 -4.66
N ALA A 48 -17.54 6.42 -5.13
CA ALA A 48 -18.45 5.45 -4.52
C ALA A 48 -17.87 4.03 -4.40
N ARG A 49 -17.01 3.61 -5.33
CA ARG A 49 -16.34 2.30 -5.26
C ARG A 49 -15.10 2.32 -4.38
N TRP A 50 -14.39 3.45 -4.27
CA TRP A 50 -13.35 3.60 -3.25
C TRP A 50 -13.92 3.54 -1.83
N ALA A 51 -15.10 4.10 -1.61
CA ALA A 51 -15.82 3.94 -0.35
C ALA A 51 -16.12 2.46 -0.04
N GLN A 52 -16.62 1.71 -1.04
CA GLN A 52 -16.88 0.28 -0.90
C GLN A 52 -15.61 -0.52 -0.63
N PHE A 53 -14.52 -0.20 -1.33
CA PHE A 53 -13.22 -0.82 -1.12
C PHE A 53 -12.73 -0.59 0.31
N GLY A 54 -12.72 0.66 0.80
CA GLY A 54 -12.24 0.96 2.15
C GLY A 54 -13.06 0.28 3.23
N PHE A 55 -14.40 0.28 3.13
CA PHE A 55 -15.24 -0.46 4.08
C PHE A 55 -15.02 -1.97 4.03
N ALA A 56 -14.75 -2.54 2.84
CA ALA A 56 -14.46 -3.95 2.71
C ALA A 56 -13.13 -4.32 3.39
N VAL A 57 -12.08 -3.52 3.15
CA VAL A 57 -10.76 -3.70 3.76
C VAL A 57 -10.83 -3.57 5.28
N MET A 58 -11.53 -2.55 5.78
CA MET A 58 -11.73 -2.34 7.22
C MET A 58 -12.68 -3.37 7.88
N GLY A 59 -13.28 -4.29 7.10
CA GLY A 59 -14.25 -5.25 7.62
C GLY A 59 -15.50 -4.60 8.23
N SER A 60 -15.90 -3.44 7.74
CA SER A 60 -16.96 -2.63 8.35
C SER A 60 -18.34 -3.29 8.27
N SER A 61 -19.15 -3.09 9.31
CA SER A 61 -20.51 -3.65 9.38
C SER A 61 -21.45 -3.05 8.32
N GLU A 62 -22.51 -3.77 7.93
CA GLU A 62 -23.55 -3.23 7.05
C GLU A 62 -24.20 -1.95 7.60
N ALA A 63 -24.31 -1.83 8.93
CA ALA A 63 -24.87 -0.65 9.57
C ALA A 63 -23.98 0.58 9.35
N THR A 64 -22.67 0.43 9.59
CA THR A 64 -21.65 1.45 9.34
C THR A 64 -21.66 1.88 7.88
N ILE A 65 -21.65 0.92 6.94
CA ILE A 65 -21.67 1.18 5.50
C ILE A 65 -22.90 2.01 5.12
N ARG A 66 -24.10 1.61 5.56
CA ARG A 66 -25.34 2.35 5.25
C ARG A 66 -25.36 3.76 5.82
N GLN A 67 -24.77 3.94 7.00
CA GLN A 67 -24.76 5.23 7.69
C GLN A 67 -23.77 6.21 7.06
N PHE A 68 -22.60 5.73 6.65
CA PHE A 68 -21.46 6.57 6.28
C PHE A 68 -21.04 6.48 4.80
N SER A 69 -21.75 5.76 3.93
CA SER A 69 -21.37 5.61 2.52
C SER A 69 -21.12 6.93 1.78
N GLY A 70 -21.95 7.95 2.01
CA GLY A 70 -21.79 9.27 1.40
C GLY A 70 -20.57 10.04 1.93
N LEU A 71 -20.29 9.89 3.23
CA LEU A 71 -19.09 10.49 3.85
C LEU A 71 -17.82 9.84 3.30
N ALA A 72 -17.81 8.50 3.23
CA ALA A 72 -16.69 7.72 2.74
C ALA A 72 -16.42 7.94 1.24
N GLU A 73 -17.44 8.22 0.43
CA GLU A 73 -17.25 8.54 -0.99
C GLU A 73 -16.40 9.79 -1.20
N GLY A 74 -16.67 10.86 -0.45
CA GLY A 74 -15.85 12.08 -0.48
C GLY A 74 -14.46 11.84 0.09
N ALA A 75 -14.40 11.25 1.29
CA ALA A 75 -13.13 11.04 2.00
C ALA A 75 -12.19 10.07 1.28
N LEU A 76 -12.63 8.84 1.03
CA LEU A 76 -11.78 7.79 0.45
C LEU A 76 -11.58 7.96 -1.06
N GLY A 77 -12.59 8.48 -1.77
CA GLY A 77 -12.46 8.84 -3.17
C GLY A 77 -11.48 10.00 -3.38
N GLY A 78 -11.54 11.01 -2.51
CA GLY A 78 -10.60 12.13 -2.53
C GLY A 78 -9.18 11.72 -2.13
N LEU A 79 -9.03 10.91 -1.08
CA LEU A 79 -7.74 10.37 -0.64
C LEU A 79 -7.09 9.57 -1.78
N ALA A 80 -7.81 8.63 -2.41
CA ALA A 80 -7.26 7.86 -3.53
C ALA A 80 -6.84 8.73 -4.73
N ARG A 81 -7.57 9.83 -5.01
CA ARG A 81 -7.19 10.77 -6.06
C ARG A 81 -5.90 11.51 -5.72
N GLU A 82 -5.79 12.00 -4.49
CA GLU A 82 -4.60 12.72 -4.02
C GLU A 82 -3.36 11.82 -3.99
N GLN A 83 -3.50 10.59 -3.46
CA GLN A 83 -2.38 9.63 -3.46
C GLN A 83 -1.95 9.28 -4.89
N PHE A 84 -2.88 9.17 -5.84
CA PHE A 84 -2.52 9.00 -7.25
C PHE A 84 -1.76 10.20 -7.82
N GLU A 85 -2.16 11.43 -7.48
CA GLU A 85 -1.46 12.66 -7.89
C GLU A 85 -0.03 12.68 -7.33
N LEU A 86 0.15 12.34 -6.04
CA LEU A 86 1.47 12.25 -5.40
C LEU A 86 2.37 11.16 -6.01
N LEU A 87 1.82 9.97 -6.30
CA LEU A 87 2.55 8.84 -6.89
C LEU A 87 2.96 9.10 -8.35
N SER A 88 2.18 9.91 -9.08
CA SER A 88 2.45 10.24 -10.49
C SER A 88 3.19 11.58 -10.69
N GLY A 89 3.44 12.30 -9.60
CA GLY A 89 4.17 13.56 -9.60
C GLY A 89 5.65 13.39 -9.94
N GLU A 90 6.22 14.38 -10.64
CA GLU A 90 7.65 14.40 -10.99
C GLU A 90 8.56 14.76 -9.80
N ASP A 91 7.98 15.34 -8.74
CA ASP A 91 8.67 15.81 -7.54
C ASP A 91 8.92 14.72 -6.49
N MET A 92 8.41 13.50 -6.72
CA MET A 92 8.54 12.37 -5.80
C MET A 92 8.05 12.69 -4.38
N ALA A 93 6.95 13.45 -4.27
CA ALA A 93 6.41 13.97 -3.01
C ALA A 93 5.58 12.95 -2.19
N PHE A 94 5.32 11.75 -2.70
CA PHE A 94 4.60 10.71 -1.97
C PHE A 94 5.30 10.37 -0.64
N GLN A 95 4.51 10.24 0.43
CA GLN A 95 4.94 9.80 1.76
C GLN A 95 3.93 8.81 2.35
N PRO A 96 4.38 7.72 3.00
CA PRO A 96 3.49 6.88 3.80
C PRO A 96 2.95 7.65 5.00
N TYR A 97 1.68 7.47 5.33
CA TYR A 97 1.13 8.00 6.58
C TYR A 97 1.60 7.11 7.72
N LEU A 98 2.39 7.68 8.61
CA LEU A 98 2.97 7.02 9.77
C LEU A 98 2.75 7.90 11.01
N PRO A 99 2.80 7.34 12.23
CA PRO A 99 2.78 8.14 13.45
C PRO A 99 3.96 9.13 13.49
N ASP A 100 3.74 10.27 14.15
CA ASP A 100 4.71 11.36 14.25
C ASP A 100 5.93 11.00 15.13
N ASP A 101 6.95 11.86 15.10
CA ASP A 101 8.24 11.65 15.77
C ASP A 101 8.18 11.77 17.31
N ASP A 102 7.02 12.17 17.85
CA ASP A 102 6.74 12.22 19.29
C ASP A 102 6.25 10.88 19.88
N GLU A 103 5.78 9.95 19.05
CA GLU A 103 5.45 8.58 19.45
C GLU A 103 6.72 7.76 19.69
N THR A 104 6.63 6.60 20.35
CA THR A 104 7.81 5.75 20.55
C THR A 104 8.25 5.07 19.24
N ILE A 105 9.51 4.64 19.18
CA ILE A 105 10.04 3.94 18.01
C ILE A 105 9.27 2.64 17.73
N GLU A 106 8.77 1.97 18.78
CA GLU A 106 7.96 0.75 18.68
C GLU A 106 6.61 1.06 18.02
N GLN A 107 5.91 2.10 18.47
CA GLN A 107 4.62 2.52 17.89
C GLN A 107 4.77 2.94 16.42
N ARG A 108 5.85 3.67 16.10
CA ARG A 108 6.18 4.06 14.73
C ARG A 108 6.51 2.85 13.85
N THR A 109 7.27 1.89 14.38
CA THR A 109 7.59 0.62 13.70
C THR A 109 6.35 -0.22 13.45
N GLU A 110 5.42 -0.27 14.42
CA GLU A 110 4.11 -0.90 14.25
C GLU A 110 3.30 -0.21 13.13
N GLY A 111 3.25 1.13 13.13
CA GLY A 111 2.62 1.90 12.06
C GLY A 111 3.19 1.60 10.67
N LEU A 112 4.51 1.42 10.56
CA LEU A 112 5.16 1.03 9.31
C LEU A 112 4.82 -0.41 8.88
N SER A 113 4.73 -1.33 9.84
CA SER A 113 4.30 -2.71 9.59
C SER A 113 2.85 -2.76 9.09
N ASP A 114 1.95 -2.02 9.76
CA ASP A 114 0.57 -1.82 9.37
C ASP A 114 0.44 -1.22 7.97
N TRP A 115 1.25 -0.21 7.65
CA TRP A 115 1.30 0.38 6.32
C TRP A 115 1.62 -0.67 5.25
N CYS A 116 2.65 -1.50 5.50
CA CYS A 116 3.05 -2.56 4.58
C CYS A 116 1.96 -3.64 4.43
N ARG A 117 1.28 -4.02 5.52
CA ARG A 117 0.15 -4.97 5.50
C ARG A 117 -1.00 -4.43 4.66
N GLY A 118 -1.38 -3.18 4.90
CA GLY A 118 -2.37 -2.46 4.13
C GLY A 118 -2.01 -2.47 2.65
N PHE A 119 -0.80 -2.04 2.30
CA PHE A 119 -0.31 -2.01 0.91
C PHE A 119 -0.44 -3.36 0.21
N LEU A 120 0.04 -4.44 0.84
CA LEU A 120 -0.04 -5.79 0.28
C LEU A 120 -1.49 -6.25 0.11
N GLY A 121 -2.36 -5.99 1.09
CA GLY A 121 -3.79 -6.30 1.00
C GLY A 121 -4.47 -5.57 -0.15
N GLY A 122 -4.24 -4.26 -0.27
CA GLY A 122 -4.77 -3.45 -1.36
C GLY A 122 -4.28 -3.87 -2.74
N PHE A 123 -2.98 -4.19 -2.86
CA PHE A 123 -2.41 -4.70 -4.10
C PHE A 123 -3.01 -6.05 -4.49
N ALA A 124 -3.20 -6.97 -3.53
CA ALA A 124 -3.83 -8.26 -3.77
C ALA A 124 -5.29 -8.11 -4.25
N GLU A 125 -6.05 -7.20 -3.65
CA GLU A 125 -7.41 -6.87 -4.11
C GLU A 125 -7.43 -6.30 -5.54
N ALA A 126 -6.43 -5.49 -5.91
CA ALA A 126 -6.27 -5.01 -7.28
C ALA A 126 -6.01 -6.15 -8.27
N GLN A 127 -5.14 -7.09 -7.92
CA GLN A 127 -4.89 -8.29 -8.74
C GLN A 127 -6.17 -9.13 -8.90
N ALA A 128 -6.90 -9.36 -7.81
CA ALA A 128 -8.18 -10.08 -7.86
C ALA A 128 -9.23 -9.36 -8.70
N TYR A 129 -9.29 -8.03 -8.61
CA TYR A 129 -10.16 -7.20 -9.43
C TYR A 129 -9.81 -7.33 -10.92
N GLN A 130 -8.54 -7.28 -11.30
CA GLN A 130 -8.11 -7.46 -12.69
C GLN A 130 -8.47 -8.84 -13.22
N GLN A 131 -8.20 -9.91 -12.46
CA GLN A 131 -8.52 -11.28 -12.87
C GLN A 131 -10.02 -11.47 -13.15
N LYS A 132 -10.89 -10.90 -12.30
CA LYS A 132 -12.34 -10.96 -12.47
C LYS A 132 -12.83 -10.19 -13.71
N ASN A 133 -12.10 -9.17 -14.14
CA ASN A 133 -12.44 -8.30 -15.28
C ASN A 133 -11.58 -8.59 -16.53
N ALA A 134 -10.77 -9.65 -16.52
CA ALA A 134 -9.89 -9.98 -17.62
C ALA A 134 -10.68 -10.34 -18.88
N PRO A 135 -10.22 -9.91 -20.08
CA PRO A 135 -10.82 -10.33 -21.33
C PRO A 135 -10.72 -11.86 -21.46
N GLN A 136 -11.74 -12.48 -22.04
CA GLN A 136 -11.78 -13.93 -22.24
C GLN A 136 -11.36 -14.28 -23.67
N ASN A 137 -10.67 -15.41 -23.83
CA ASN A 137 -10.43 -15.99 -25.15
C ASN A 137 -11.71 -16.64 -25.71
N ASP A 138 -11.65 -17.13 -26.95
CA ASP A 138 -12.80 -17.78 -27.62
C ASP A 138 -13.32 -19.03 -26.86
N ALA A 139 -12.53 -19.59 -25.95
CA ALA A 139 -12.90 -20.72 -25.09
C ALA A 139 -13.51 -20.28 -23.74
N GLY A 140 -13.64 -18.98 -23.49
CA GLY A 140 -14.16 -18.42 -22.23
C GLY A 140 -13.14 -18.38 -21.08
N GLU A 141 -11.87 -18.61 -21.36
CA GLU A 141 -10.81 -18.56 -20.36
C GLU A 141 -10.25 -17.14 -20.25
N ALA A 142 -9.99 -16.68 -19.02
CA ALA A 142 -9.41 -15.36 -18.77
C ALA A 142 -8.00 -15.25 -19.38
N ILE A 143 -7.78 -14.23 -20.17
CA ILE A 143 -6.46 -13.83 -20.69
C ILE A 143 -5.82 -12.95 -19.62
N LEU A 144 -4.99 -13.56 -18.79
CA LEU A 144 -4.31 -12.88 -17.69
C LEU A 144 -3.12 -12.07 -18.18
N ALA A 145 -2.84 -10.98 -17.47
CA ALA A 145 -1.61 -10.21 -17.64
C ALA A 145 -0.37 -11.11 -17.44
N PRO A 146 0.77 -10.78 -18.08
CA PRO A 146 2.04 -11.43 -17.80
C PRO A 146 2.39 -11.35 -16.32
N SER A 147 3.29 -12.23 -15.88
CA SER A 147 3.82 -12.20 -14.50
C SER A 147 4.36 -10.81 -14.16
N LEU A 148 4.20 -10.41 -12.89
CA LEU A 148 4.72 -9.14 -12.38
C LEU A 148 6.21 -8.98 -12.70
N PRO A 149 6.67 -7.76 -13.05
CA PRO A 149 8.09 -7.46 -13.23
C PRO A 149 8.93 -7.85 -12.01
N GLU A 150 10.21 -8.18 -12.22
CA GLU A 150 11.08 -8.59 -11.11
C GLU A 150 11.24 -7.51 -10.02
N PRO A 151 11.45 -6.22 -10.34
CA PRO A 151 11.54 -5.18 -9.31
C PRO A 151 10.28 -5.11 -8.45
N VAL A 152 9.11 -5.32 -9.06
CA VAL A 152 7.81 -5.33 -8.35
C VAL A 152 7.72 -6.52 -7.40
N ARG A 153 8.15 -7.71 -7.84
CA ARG A 153 8.16 -8.92 -7.01
C ARG A 153 9.10 -8.79 -5.82
N GLU A 154 10.27 -8.20 -6.02
CA GLU A 154 11.27 -7.93 -4.97
C GLU A 154 10.69 -6.96 -3.93
N SER A 155 10.20 -5.80 -4.36
CA SER A 155 9.55 -4.83 -3.47
C SER A 155 8.39 -5.44 -2.69
N LEU A 156 7.51 -6.22 -3.32
CA LEU A 156 6.40 -6.88 -2.63
C LEU A 156 6.88 -7.93 -1.61
N SER A 157 7.97 -8.64 -1.91
CA SER A 157 8.57 -9.61 -0.98
C SER A 157 9.16 -8.91 0.24
N ASP A 158 9.85 -7.80 0.04
CA ASP A 158 10.49 -7.04 1.13
C ASP A 158 9.46 -6.36 2.01
N LEU A 159 8.42 -5.75 1.41
CA LEU A 159 7.27 -5.21 2.16
C LEU A 159 6.58 -6.30 2.98
N ALA A 160 6.51 -7.54 2.47
CA ALA A 160 5.96 -8.66 3.22
C ALA A 160 6.84 -9.09 4.39
N ALA A 161 8.17 -8.96 4.26
CA ALA A 161 9.10 -9.18 5.37
C ALA A 161 8.94 -8.11 6.45
N ILE A 162 8.83 -6.83 6.08
CA ILE A 162 8.60 -5.72 7.02
C ILE A 162 7.26 -5.87 7.73
N ALA A 163 6.19 -6.21 7.01
CA ALA A 163 4.86 -6.47 7.57
C ALA A 163 4.82 -7.62 8.60
N GLN A 164 5.76 -8.57 8.51
CA GLN A 164 5.86 -9.73 9.39
C GLN A 164 6.90 -9.55 10.50
N ALA A 165 7.77 -8.54 10.40
CA ALA A 165 8.69 -8.20 11.46
C ALA A 165 7.86 -7.83 12.70
N THR A 166 7.93 -8.67 13.71
CA THR A 166 7.51 -8.31 15.05
C THR A 166 8.62 -7.44 15.61
N VAL A 167 8.27 -6.36 16.31
CA VAL A 167 9.17 -5.85 17.35
C VAL A 167 9.31 -7.05 18.27
N GLU A 168 10.48 -7.69 18.26
CA GLU A 168 10.80 -8.61 19.34
C GLU A 168 10.70 -7.72 20.56
N ASP A 169 9.64 -7.92 21.35
CA ASP A 169 9.74 -7.67 22.77
C ASP A 169 10.93 -8.55 23.15
N ASP A 170 12.12 -7.98 23.09
CA ASP A 170 13.02 -8.12 24.20
C ASP A 170 12.13 -7.71 25.38
N GLU A 171 11.37 -8.69 25.90
CA GLU A 171 11.43 -8.96 27.32
C GLU A 171 12.92 -8.74 27.58
N TYR A 172 13.26 -7.53 28.03
CA TYR A 172 14.14 -7.43 29.15
C TYR A 172 13.67 -8.61 29.97
N GLU A 173 14.42 -9.70 29.94
CA GLU A 173 14.56 -10.47 31.14
C GLU A 173 14.80 -9.31 32.12
N GLU A 174 13.75 -8.91 32.85
CA GLU A 174 13.89 -8.62 34.25
C GLU A 174 14.67 -9.85 34.67
N ASP A 175 15.99 -9.73 34.55
CA ASP A 175 16.90 -10.30 35.49
C ASP A 175 16.14 -9.89 36.75
N ASP A 176 15.44 -10.86 37.35
CA ASP A 176 15.50 -11.06 38.77
C ASP A 176 17.01 -11.13 39.12
N ALA A 177 17.80 -10.07 38.83
CA ALA A 177 18.50 -9.34 39.82
C ALA A 177 17.47 -9.13 40.92
N GLU A 178 17.31 -10.17 41.74
CA GLU A 178 17.18 -10.00 43.17
C GLU A 178 18.02 -8.78 43.45
N LEU A 179 17.38 -7.64 43.72
CA LEU A 179 18.05 -6.45 44.22
C LEU A 179 18.86 -6.97 45.40
N SER A 180 20.12 -7.26 45.15
CA SER A 180 20.96 -7.81 46.17
C SER A 180 21.05 -6.67 47.16
N ASP A 181 20.62 -6.91 48.39
CA ASP A 181 20.80 -5.95 49.49
C ASP A 181 22.31 -5.75 49.80
N ASP A 182 23.21 -6.20 48.91
CA ASP A 182 24.63 -5.99 48.94
C ASP A 182 24.95 -4.58 48.39
N PRO A 183 25.37 -3.63 49.25
CA PRO A 183 25.68 -2.26 48.84
C PRO A 183 26.82 -2.17 47.82
N LEU A 184 27.56 -3.26 47.58
CA LEU A 184 28.69 -3.31 46.66
C LEU A 184 28.29 -3.64 45.21
N GLU A 185 27.11 -4.23 44.95
CA GLU A 185 26.62 -4.44 43.57
C GLU A 185 25.88 -3.22 43.03
N LEU A 186 25.21 -2.45 43.89
CA LEU A 186 24.65 -1.14 43.55
C LEU A 186 25.71 -0.12 43.08
N ASP A 187 26.94 -0.23 43.59
CA ASP A 187 28.07 0.63 43.20
C ASP A 187 28.60 0.29 41.80
N SER A 188 28.23 -0.87 41.25
CA SER A 188 28.58 -1.27 39.88
C SER A 188 27.57 -0.80 38.82
N LEU A 189 26.40 -0.31 39.26
CA LEU A 189 25.34 0.28 38.43
C LEU A 189 25.42 1.80 38.33
N LEU A 190 26.40 2.40 39.01
CA LEU A 190 26.67 3.82 39.01
C LEU A 190 28.07 4.07 38.43
N ASP A 191 28.21 5.11 37.63
CA ASP A 191 29.54 5.57 37.21
C ASP A 191 30.34 6.15 38.40
N GLU A 192 31.64 6.44 38.23
CA GLU A 192 32.51 7.00 39.30
C GLU A 192 31.97 8.27 39.99
N ASP A 193 30.99 8.94 39.36
CA ASP A 193 30.31 10.14 39.86
C ASP A 193 28.93 9.87 40.54
N GLY A 194 28.48 8.61 40.62
CA GLY A 194 27.23 8.23 41.30
C GLY A 194 25.95 8.44 40.47
N GLU A 195 26.08 8.55 39.15
CA GLU A 195 24.95 8.60 38.21
C GLU A 195 24.62 7.18 37.72
N SER A 196 23.33 6.87 37.53
CA SER A 196 22.87 5.61 36.94
C SER A 196 23.55 5.39 35.60
N LEU A 197 24.05 4.18 35.35
CA LEU A 197 24.44 3.73 34.01
C LEU A 197 23.25 3.88 33.07
N ASP A 198 23.17 5.01 32.38
CA ASP A 198 22.28 5.22 31.25
C ASP A 198 22.64 4.12 30.23
N PHE A 199 21.72 3.19 29.99
CA PHE A 199 21.80 2.30 28.85
C PHE A 199 21.62 3.14 27.57
N ALA A 200 22.75 3.70 27.14
CA ALA A 200 23.17 4.21 25.84
C ALA A 200 22.12 4.97 24.98
N PRO A 201 22.08 6.32 25.04
CA PRO A 201 21.51 7.16 23.98
C PRO A 201 22.03 6.86 22.55
N ALA A 202 23.17 6.17 22.42
CA ALA A 202 23.73 5.75 21.13
C ALA A 202 22.91 4.65 20.43
N ASP A 203 22.23 3.78 21.17
CA ASP A 203 21.40 2.72 20.59
C ASP A 203 20.06 3.28 20.07
N ALA A 204 19.51 4.28 20.77
CA ALA A 204 18.34 5.02 20.31
C ALA A 204 18.62 5.81 19.02
N GLU A 205 19.72 6.56 18.94
CA GLU A 205 20.09 7.28 17.70
C GLU A 205 20.35 6.33 16.52
N ALA A 206 20.85 5.12 16.78
CA ALA A 206 21.03 4.11 15.75
C ALA A 206 19.69 3.56 15.25
N ALA A 207 18.78 3.21 16.16
CA ALA A 207 17.44 2.74 15.83
C ALA A 207 16.64 3.77 15.02
N GLU A 208 16.73 5.06 15.39
CA GLU A 208 16.07 6.15 14.64
C GLU A 208 16.59 6.29 13.21
N ARG A 209 17.92 6.18 13.04
CA ARG A 209 18.52 6.21 11.70
C ARG A 209 18.04 5.02 10.86
N ASP A 210 18.08 3.83 11.42
CA ASP A 210 17.70 2.61 10.73
C ASP A 210 16.20 2.63 10.37
N TYR A 211 15.34 3.13 11.26
CA TYR A 211 13.93 3.34 10.99
C TYR A 211 13.69 4.31 9.82
N MET A 212 14.38 5.46 9.80
CA MET A 212 14.29 6.42 8.69
C MET A 212 14.74 5.82 7.35
N GLU A 213 15.77 4.97 7.35
CA GLU A 213 16.21 4.25 6.15
C GLU A 213 15.14 3.28 5.65
N ILE A 214 14.47 2.55 6.56
CA ILE A 214 13.39 1.63 6.19
C ILE A 214 12.17 2.40 5.67
N ILE A 215 11.80 3.54 6.25
CA ILE A 215 10.72 4.39 5.71
C ILE A 215 11.03 4.80 4.27
N GLU A 216 12.24 5.30 4.02
CA GLU A 216 12.63 5.72 2.67
C GLU A 216 12.64 4.53 1.70
N TYR A 217 13.10 3.36 2.14
CA TYR A 217 13.01 2.14 1.34
C TYR A 217 11.55 1.82 0.99
N VAL A 218 10.65 1.78 1.97
CA VAL A 218 9.21 1.49 1.77
C VAL A 218 8.58 2.50 0.80
N ARG A 219 8.91 3.79 0.95
CA ARG A 219 8.45 4.85 0.06
C ARG A 219 8.90 4.63 -1.39
N LEU A 220 10.18 4.34 -1.61
CA LEU A 220 10.74 4.07 -2.94
C LEU A 220 10.23 2.76 -3.54
N ALA A 221 10.01 1.73 -2.72
CA ALA A 221 9.42 0.47 -3.13
C ALA A 221 7.99 0.68 -3.64
N ALA A 222 7.16 1.43 -2.91
CA ALA A 222 5.80 1.76 -3.33
C ALA A 222 5.78 2.52 -4.67
N MET A 223 6.66 3.50 -4.82
CA MET A 223 6.81 4.27 -6.06
C MET A 223 7.32 3.42 -7.23
N THR A 224 8.22 2.46 -6.96
CA THR A 224 8.73 1.50 -7.95
C THR A 224 7.62 0.56 -8.42
N VAL A 225 6.81 0.02 -7.50
CA VAL A 225 5.65 -0.80 -7.86
C VAL A 225 4.66 0.01 -8.70
N PHE A 226 4.44 1.28 -8.35
CA PHE A 226 3.60 2.16 -9.13
C PHE A 226 4.16 2.42 -10.53
N SER A 227 5.43 2.80 -10.67
CA SER A 227 6.03 3.18 -11.95
C SER A 227 6.21 2.00 -12.89
N GLU A 228 6.62 0.85 -12.38
CA GLU A 228 6.94 -0.35 -13.18
C GLU A 228 5.71 -1.18 -13.53
N TYR A 229 4.60 -1.04 -12.79
CA TYR A 229 3.40 -1.83 -13.02
C TYR A 229 2.14 -0.96 -13.06
N GLY A 230 1.83 -0.25 -11.97
CA GLY A 230 0.61 0.53 -11.84
C GLY A 230 0.38 1.55 -12.95
N TRP A 231 1.42 2.25 -13.37
CA TRP A 231 1.41 3.28 -14.40
C TRP A 231 1.50 2.71 -15.82
N VAL A 232 2.29 1.65 -16.02
CA VAL A 232 2.44 0.98 -17.32
C VAL A 232 1.09 0.45 -17.81
N GLU A 233 0.36 -0.24 -16.93
CA GLU A 233 -0.97 -0.77 -17.22
C GLU A 233 -1.97 0.34 -17.62
N ILE A 234 -1.85 1.54 -17.04
CA ILE A 234 -2.71 2.68 -17.42
C ILE A 234 -2.44 3.09 -18.86
N ILE A 235 -1.17 3.24 -19.23
CA ILE A 235 -0.77 3.67 -20.57
C ILE A 235 -1.26 2.64 -21.59
N GLU A 236 -1.06 1.35 -21.32
CA GLU A 236 -1.50 0.28 -22.21
C GLU A 236 -3.02 0.24 -22.39
N GLN A 237 -3.78 0.36 -21.30
CA GLN A 237 -5.25 0.44 -21.36
C GLN A 237 -5.76 1.65 -22.14
N GLN A 238 -5.09 2.80 -22.02
CA GLN A 238 -5.44 4.00 -22.79
C GLN A 238 -5.15 3.83 -24.28
N GLN A 239 -3.99 3.27 -24.64
CA GLN A 239 -3.62 3.00 -26.03
C GLN A 239 -4.59 2.01 -26.68
N GLN A 240 -4.97 0.93 -25.97
CA GLN A 240 -5.95 -0.04 -26.46
C GLN A 240 -7.32 0.61 -26.70
N LYS A 241 -7.80 1.44 -25.76
CA LYS A 241 -9.06 2.19 -25.93
C LYS A 241 -9.02 3.14 -27.13
N GLN A 242 -7.89 3.81 -27.34
CA GLN A 242 -7.72 4.72 -28.47
C GLN A 242 -7.67 3.96 -29.81
N GLN A 243 -7.01 2.79 -29.86
CA GLN A 243 -7.02 1.93 -31.04
C GLN A 243 -8.41 1.38 -31.37
N GLN A 244 -9.20 0.98 -30.38
CA GLN A 244 -10.56 0.47 -30.60
C GLN A 244 -11.54 1.55 -31.11
N GLN A 245 -11.23 2.83 -30.89
CA GLN A 245 -12.04 3.96 -31.39
C GLN A 245 -11.71 4.34 -32.84
N LEU A 246 -10.60 3.86 -33.41
CA LEU A 246 -10.27 4.07 -34.82
C LEU A 246 -11.25 3.28 -35.72
N PRO A 247 -11.57 3.79 -36.93
CA PRO A 247 -12.33 3.02 -37.91
C PRO A 247 -11.60 1.71 -38.24
N ALA A 248 -12.36 0.64 -38.51
CA ALA A 248 -11.81 -0.72 -38.70
C ALA A 248 -10.70 -0.84 -39.78
N SER A 249 -10.62 0.11 -40.71
CA SER A 249 -9.56 0.20 -41.72
C SER A 249 -8.20 0.67 -41.18
N GLU A 250 -8.18 1.28 -39.99
CA GLU A 250 -7.01 1.93 -39.37
C GLU A 250 -6.59 1.26 -38.05
N GLN A 251 -7.35 0.25 -37.60
CA GLN A 251 -6.97 -0.57 -36.44
C GLN A 251 -5.77 -1.46 -36.81
N SER A 252 -4.72 -1.43 -35.98
CA SER A 252 -3.59 -2.35 -36.12
C SER A 252 -4.05 -3.79 -35.92
N ALA A 253 -3.58 -4.71 -36.77
CA ALA A 253 -3.94 -6.13 -36.67
C ALA A 253 -3.60 -6.69 -35.27
N PRO A 254 -4.48 -7.49 -34.65
CA PRO A 254 -4.22 -8.04 -33.33
C PRO A 254 -2.93 -8.90 -33.34
N PRO A 255 -2.13 -8.87 -32.26
CA PRO A 255 -0.93 -9.68 -32.15
C PRO A 255 -1.34 -11.17 -32.19
N GLY A 256 -1.03 -11.83 -33.31
CA GLY A 256 -1.40 -13.24 -33.55
C GLY A 256 -1.95 -13.53 -34.95
N ALA A 257 -2.34 -12.52 -35.73
CA ALA A 257 -2.84 -12.70 -37.09
C ALA A 257 -1.70 -12.82 -38.13
N THR A 258 -0.67 -13.64 -37.88
CA THR A 258 0.32 -14.00 -38.91
C THR A 258 -0.10 -15.30 -39.59
N GLN A 259 -0.86 -15.12 -40.68
CA GLN A 259 -0.96 -15.99 -41.86
C GLN A 259 -1.63 -17.38 -41.75
N PHE A 260 -2.95 -17.41 -41.95
CA PHE A 260 -3.64 -18.54 -42.58
C PHE A 260 -4.30 -18.11 -43.91
N PHE A 261 -3.48 -17.89 -44.94
CA PHE A 261 -3.96 -17.97 -46.32
C PHE A 261 -2.93 -18.75 -47.16
N LYS A 262 -2.94 -20.09 -47.02
CA LYS A 262 -2.42 -20.95 -48.09
C LYS A 262 -3.51 -21.05 -49.17
N SER A 263 -3.19 -20.36 -50.26
CA SER A 263 -3.83 -20.37 -51.58
C SER A 263 -4.56 -21.67 -51.92
N GLY A 264 -5.87 -21.56 -52.16
CA GLY A 264 -6.72 -22.61 -52.69
C GLY A 264 -7.61 -22.08 -53.82
N ASN A 265 -7.14 -22.15 -55.06
CA ASN A 265 -7.94 -22.39 -56.28
C ASN A 265 -6.97 -22.47 -57.49
N LYS A 266 -6.72 -23.66 -58.05
CA LYS A 266 -7.53 -24.42 -59.04
C LYS A 266 -7.09 -24.15 -60.50
N THR A 267 -6.34 -25.13 -61.01
CA THR A 267 -6.55 -25.90 -62.26
C THR A 267 -6.98 -25.24 -63.58
N MET A 268 -6.30 -25.72 -64.64
CA MET A 268 -6.73 -25.93 -66.04
C MET A 268 -6.87 -24.69 -66.93
N HIS A 269 -5.91 -24.48 -67.84
CA HIS A 269 -5.93 -25.02 -69.20
C HIS A 269 -4.54 -24.93 -69.84
#